data_AF-K9X079-F1
#
_entry.id   AF-K9X079-F1
#
_cell.length_a   1.000
_cell.length_b   1.000
_cell.length_c   1.000
_cell.angle_alpha   90.00
_cell.angle_beta   90.00
_cell.angle_gamma   90.00
#
_symmetry.space_group_name_H-M   'P 1'
#
loop_
_entity.id
_entity.type
_entity.pdbx_description
1 polymer ?
#
loop_
_entity_poly.entity_id
_entity_poly.type
_entity_poly.pdbx_seq_one_letter_code
_entity_poly.pdbx_strand_id
1 'polypeptide(L)'
;MEFDLVFNELSVQNIDSNVEIARQWMSDFIETIRAFTAQGVKVSIRSNEYFYTIMLAPNYSISQWCKEANEKERRFIKNLATKTPLSQDLLNPKIQDIENNAGLSDAYHQGKSAIGLGVAYLLDTVAISFISDQSWDLSCLELDLIQLNDNDEIINQAVEIRHASRNIHIQDHSEWIQERIRTGVNDGEDIWERRKELFPSLEFCENVSKQIQSLYYGTPMLRQVEKKLFELENYCKSWKDGAFDLDLLPSKATPESESRLKDLEEKLTFKCPDGKKRIFSLHLRMTGAGAWRLHFSSELGICPELGTGKIIIGYIGKKIQ
;
A
#
# COMPACT_ATOMS: atom_id res chain seq x y z
N MET A 1 11.42 -9.52 -5.52
CA MET A 1 10.16 -8.90 -5.06
C MET A 1 8.99 -9.43 -5.87
N GLU A 2 7.84 -9.63 -5.22
CA GLU A 2 6.57 -9.98 -5.86
C GLU A 2 5.59 -8.80 -5.73
N PHE A 3 4.88 -8.48 -6.81
CA PHE A 3 3.80 -7.49 -6.83
C PHE A 3 2.46 -8.20 -6.99
N ASP A 4 1.55 -7.94 -6.06
CA ASP A 4 0.15 -8.28 -6.21
C ASP A 4 -0.55 -7.12 -6.93
N LEU A 5 -0.74 -7.25 -8.25
CA LEU A 5 -1.56 -6.32 -9.01
C LEU A 5 -3.03 -6.60 -8.71
N VAL A 6 -3.84 -5.55 -8.61
CA VAL A 6 -5.28 -5.72 -8.33
C VAL A 6 -6.09 -5.37 -9.56
N PHE A 7 -6.89 -6.31 -10.03
CA PHE A 7 -7.76 -6.10 -11.18
C PHE A 7 -8.89 -5.14 -10.83
N ASN A 8 -9.07 -4.10 -11.64
CA ASN A 8 -10.17 -3.16 -11.57
C ASN A 8 -11.39 -3.72 -12.31
N GLU A 9 -12.36 -4.20 -11.54
CA GLU A 9 -13.61 -4.78 -12.05
C GLU A 9 -14.47 -3.78 -12.82
N LEU A 10 -14.32 -2.47 -12.57
CA LEU A 10 -15.05 -1.45 -13.32
C LEU A 10 -14.67 -1.43 -14.81
N SER A 11 -13.47 -1.91 -15.15
CA SER A 11 -13.00 -1.99 -16.54
C SER A 11 -13.72 -3.05 -17.38
N VAL A 12 -14.58 -3.87 -16.77
CA VAL A 12 -15.39 -4.88 -17.49
C VAL A 12 -16.88 -4.71 -17.28
N GLN A 13 -17.32 -3.62 -16.66
CA GLN A 13 -18.73 -3.33 -16.49
C GLN A 13 -19.34 -2.77 -17.79
N ASN A 14 -20.55 -3.22 -18.11
CA ASN A 14 -21.33 -2.76 -19.28
C ASN A 14 -20.61 -2.93 -20.63
N ILE A 15 -19.86 -4.02 -20.79
CA ILE A 15 -19.22 -4.32 -22.07
C ILE A 15 -20.29 -4.71 -23.11
N ASP A 16 -20.41 -3.89 -24.15
CA ASP A 16 -21.16 -4.19 -25.39
C ASP A 16 -20.22 -4.33 -26.61
N SER A 17 -18.95 -4.69 -26.36
CA SER A 17 -17.96 -4.88 -27.41
C SER A 17 -18.09 -6.23 -28.11
N ASN A 18 -17.54 -6.33 -29.31
CA ASN A 18 -17.41 -7.61 -30.02
C ASN A 18 -16.14 -8.38 -29.58
N VAL A 19 -16.03 -9.61 -30.08
CA VAL A 19 -14.93 -10.54 -29.76
C VAL A 19 -13.59 -10.02 -30.27
N GLU A 20 -13.57 -9.33 -31.40
CA GLU A 20 -12.34 -8.75 -31.98
C GLU A 20 -11.74 -7.67 -31.07
N ILE A 21 -12.57 -6.77 -30.55
CA ILE A 21 -12.16 -5.75 -29.57
C ILE A 21 -11.69 -6.42 -28.27
N ALA A 22 -12.44 -7.41 -27.78
CA ALA A 22 -12.06 -8.17 -26.59
C ALA A 22 -10.68 -8.84 -26.70
N ARG A 23 -10.33 -9.35 -27.89
CA ARG A 23 -8.99 -9.92 -28.16
C ARG A 23 -7.91 -8.84 -28.10
N GLN A 24 -8.17 -7.66 -28.63
CA GLN A 24 -7.23 -6.54 -28.55
C GLN A 24 -6.98 -6.13 -27.10
N TRP A 25 -8.03 -6.03 -26.28
CA TRP A 25 -7.89 -5.75 -24.85
C TRP A 25 -7.03 -6.77 -24.12
N MET A 26 -7.17 -8.06 -24.44
CA MET A 26 -6.30 -9.10 -23.86
C MET A 26 -4.84 -8.94 -24.29
N SER A 27 -4.57 -8.60 -25.55
CA SER A 27 -3.21 -8.31 -26.00
C SER A 27 -2.61 -7.12 -25.26
N ASP A 28 -3.34 -6.02 -25.13
CA ASP A 28 -2.88 -4.81 -24.41
C ASP A 28 -2.66 -5.10 -22.91
N PHE A 29 -3.55 -5.89 -22.30
CA PHE A 29 -3.44 -6.32 -20.91
C PHE A 29 -2.18 -7.19 -20.67
N ILE A 30 -1.92 -8.14 -21.58
CA ILE A 30 -0.72 -8.99 -21.51
C ILE A 30 0.55 -8.14 -21.65
N GLU A 31 0.59 -7.21 -22.60
CA GLU A 31 1.74 -6.33 -22.79
C GLU A 31 1.96 -5.42 -21.58
N THR A 32 0.90 -4.95 -20.93
CA THR A 32 0.98 -4.18 -19.68
C THR A 32 1.61 -4.99 -18.56
N ILE A 33 1.20 -6.25 -18.37
CA ILE A 33 1.80 -7.12 -17.35
C ILE A 33 3.24 -7.49 -17.71
N ARG A 34 3.52 -7.74 -19.00
CA ARG A 34 4.89 -7.99 -19.47
C ARG A 34 5.82 -6.81 -19.15
N ALA A 35 5.34 -5.58 -19.34
CA ALA A 35 6.09 -4.38 -18.99
C ALA A 35 6.42 -4.32 -17.49
N PHE A 36 5.51 -4.75 -16.60
CA PHE A 36 5.85 -4.94 -15.18
C PHE A 36 6.95 -5.99 -14.99
N THR A 37 6.79 -7.18 -15.57
CA THR A 37 7.79 -8.25 -15.38
C THR A 37 9.17 -7.90 -15.95
N ALA A 38 9.21 -7.05 -16.98
CA ALA A 38 10.46 -6.52 -17.55
C ALA A 38 11.25 -5.63 -16.57
N GLN A 39 10.60 -5.10 -15.53
CA GLN A 39 11.26 -4.37 -14.43
C GLN A 39 11.98 -5.30 -13.44
N GLY A 40 11.94 -6.63 -13.65
CA GLY A 40 12.61 -7.61 -12.79
C GLY A 40 11.77 -8.11 -11.61
N VAL A 41 10.45 -7.90 -11.64
CA VAL A 41 9.52 -8.32 -10.58
C VAL A 41 8.70 -9.53 -10.98
N LYS A 42 8.33 -10.34 -9.99
CA LYS A 42 7.26 -11.35 -10.16
C LYS A 42 5.91 -10.67 -9.96
N VAL A 43 4.90 -11.11 -10.69
CA VAL A 43 3.55 -10.54 -10.65
C VAL A 43 2.53 -11.63 -10.35
N SER A 44 1.60 -11.31 -9.45
CA SER A 44 0.34 -12.02 -9.27
C SER A 44 -0.84 -11.06 -9.53
N ILE A 45 -2.01 -11.60 -9.84
CA ILE A 45 -3.24 -10.83 -10.02
C ILE A 45 -4.22 -11.20 -8.92
N ARG A 46 -4.75 -10.19 -8.23
CA ARG A 46 -5.90 -10.31 -7.34
C ARG A 46 -7.14 -9.83 -8.07
N SER A 47 -8.23 -10.58 -8.01
CA SER A 47 -9.51 -10.19 -8.61
C SER A 47 -10.68 -10.47 -7.68
N ASN A 48 -11.71 -9.62 -7.74
CA ASN A 48 -12.94 -9.76 -6.96
C ASN A 48 -13.70 -11.05 -7.28
N GLU A 49 -13.70 -11.42 -8.56
CA GLU A 49 -14.28 -12.68 -9.06
C GLU A 49 -13.18 -13.60 -9.58
N TYR A 50 -13.52 -14.86 -9.86
CA TYR A 50 -12.57 -15.80 -10.45
C TYR A 50 -12.05 -15.27 -11.79
N PHE A 51 -10.75 -15.03 -11.89
CA PHE A 51 -10.15 -14.34 -13.05
C PHE A 51 -10.59 -14.90 -14.41
N TYR A 52 -10.65 -16.22 -14.57
CA TYR A 52 -11.02 -16.85 -15.85
C TYR A 52 -12.50 -16.72 -16.23
N THR A 53 -13.38 -16.36 -15.29
CA THR A 53 -14.82 -16.17 -15.56
C THR A 53 -15.16 -14.75 -15.98
N ILE A 54 -14.21 -13.82 -15.90
CA ILE A 54 -14.41 -12.42 -16.32
C ILE A 54 -14.84 -12.39 -17.79
N MET A 55 -15.95 -11.70 -18.06
CA MET A 55 -16.51 -11.51 -19.39
C MET A 55 -15.84 -10.33 -20.08
N LEU A 56 -15.32 -10.56 -21.28
CA LEU A 56 -14.67 -9.56 -22.13
C LEU A 56 -15.59 -9.07 -23.25
N ALA A 57 -16.67 -9.79 -23.53
CA ALA A 57 -17.75 -9.46 -24.45
C ALA A 57 -18.96 -10.37 -24.14
N PRO A 58 -20.16 -10.11 -24.69
CA PRO A 58 -21.32 -10.99 -24.50
C PRO A 58 -21.00 -12.44 -24.87
N ASN A 59 -21.15 -13.36 -23.90
CA ASN A 59 -20.82 -14.79 -24.03
C ASN A 59 -19.34 -15.09 -24.38
N TYR A 60 -18.41 -14.18 -24.06
CA TYR A 60 -16.98 -14.33 -24.32
C TYR A 60 -16.14 -13.97 -23.08
N SER A 61 -15.70 -14.99 -22.35
CA SER A 61 -14.88 -14.90 -21.13
C SER A 61 -13.38 -15.03 -21.41
N ILE A 62 -12.54 -14.70 -20.42
CA ILE A 62 -11.10 -15.00 -20.44
C ILE A 62 -10.85 -16.50 -20.69
N SER A 63 -11.68 -17.40 -20.14
CA SER A 63 -11.56 -18.84 -20.40
C SER A 63 -11.79 -19.21 -21.87
N GLN A 64 -12.71 -18.52 -22.55
CA GLN A 64 -13.00 -18.73 -23.98
C GLN A 64 -11.88 -18.13 -24.82
N TRP A 65 -11.41 -16.93 -24.50
CA TRP A 65 -10.23 -16.35 -25.12
C TRP A 65 -9.02 -17.30 -25.01
N CYS A 66 -8.79 -17.90 -23.84
CA CYS A 66 -7.70 -18.87 -23.63
C CYS A 66 -7.77 -20.10 -24.56
N LYS A 67 -8.95 -20.50 -25.05
CA LYS A 67 -9.08 -21.65 -25.97
C LYS A 67 -8.61 -21.30 -27.39
N GLU A 68 -8.75 -20.04 -27.78
CA GLU A 68 -8.49 -19.52 -29.12
C GLU A 68 -7.12 -18.84 -29.25
N ALA A 69 -6.60 -18.31 -28.15
CA ALA A 69 -5.33 -17.59 -28.11
C ALA A 69 -4.15 -18.46 -28.56
N ASN A 70 -3.14 -17.82 -29.14
CA ASN A 70 -1.89 -18.48 -29.48
C ASN A 70 -1.22 -19.07 -28.22
N GLU A 71 -0.37 -20.06 -28.42
CA GLU A 71 0.22 -20.82 -27.32
C GLU A 71 1.03 -19.95 -26.35
N LYS A 72 1.75 -18.94 -26.84
CA LYS A 72 2.61 -18.06 -26.04
C LYS A 72 1.80 -17.21 -25.07
N GLU A 73 0.77 -16.53 -25.56
CA GLU A 73 -0.12 -15.69 -24.74
C GLU A 73 -0.97 -16.51 -23.79
N ARG A 74 -1.52 -17.64 -24.27
CA ARG A 74 -2.26 -18.58 -23.43
C ARG A 74 -1.43 -19.10 -22.27
N ARG A 75 -0.17 -19.49 -22.53
CA ARG A 75 0.74 -19.98 -21.50
C ARG A 75 1.10 -18.88 -20.51
N PHE A 76 1.29 -17.65 -20.99
CA PHE A 76 1.55 -16.50 -20.13
C PHE A 76 0.41 -16.29 -19.12
N ILE A 77 -0.84 -16.19 -19.58
CA ILE A 77 -2.00 -16.04 -18.70
C ILE A 77 -2.15 -17.23 -17.74
N LYS A 78 -1.98 -18.47 -18.22
CA LYS A 78 -2.05 -19.67 -17.37
C LYS A 78 -1.00 -19.73 -16.27
N ASN A 79 0.16 -19.11 -16.49
CA ASN A 79 1.26 -19.11 -15.54
C ASN A 79 1.18 -17.94 -14.54
N LEU A 80 0.27 -16.97 -14.74
CA LEU A 80 0.04 -15.92 -13.77
C LEU A 80 -0.65 -16.54 -12.54
N ALA A 81 -0.06 -16.29 -11.37
CA ALA A 81 -0.74 -16.60 -10.12
C ALA A 81 -1.95 -15.67 -9.97
N THR A 82 -3.13 -16.25 -9.76
CA THR A 82 -4.38 -15.51 -9.55
C THR A 82 -4.89 -15.79 -8.14
N LYS A 83 -5.34 -14.74 -7.44
CA LYS A 83 -5.87 -14.80 -6.08
C LYS A 83 -7.32 -14.26 -6.08
N THR A 84 -8.24 -15.04 -5.54
CA THR A 84 -9.67 -14.73 -5.41
C THR A 84 -10.21 -15.44 -4.18
N PRO A 85 -10.93 -14.79 -3.26
CA PRO A 85 -11.27 -13.36 -3.22
C PRO A 85 -10.04 -12.42 -3.17
N LEU A 86 -10.24 -11.11 -3.33
CA LEU A 86 -9.18 -10.09 -3.20
C LEU A 86 -8.42 -10.22 -1.88
N SER A 87 -9.14 -10.55 -0.80
CA SER A 87 -8.61 -10.81 0.55
C SER A 87 -7.87 -12.15 0.72
N GLN A 88 -7.78 -13.01 -0.32
CA GLN A 88 -7.11 -14.31 -0.21
C GLN A 88 -5.67 -14.14 0.29
N ASP A 89 -5.32 -14.90 1.33
CA ASP A 89 -4.01 -14.85 1.99
C ASP A 89 -3.65 -13.49 2.63
N LEU A 90 -4.66 -12.63 2.91
CA LEU A 90 -4.49 -11.33 3.56
C LEU A 90 -5.22 -11.27 4.90
N LEU A 91 -4.49 -10.83 5.94
CA LEU A 91 -5.06 -10.53 7.26
C LEU A 91 -5.31 -9.02 7.38
N ASN A 92 -6.32 -8.50 6.67
CA ASN A 92 -6.76 -7.11 6.82
C ASN A 92 -8.30 -7.01 6.83
N PRO A 93 -8.92 -6.66 7.98
CA PRO A 93 -10.38 -6.56 8.07
C PRO A 93 -10.94 -5.48 7.14
N LYS A 94 -10.23 -4.38 6.89
CA LYS A 94 -10.71 -3.34 5.96
C LYS A 94 -10.82 -3.81 4.51
N ILE A 95 -9.93 -4.70 4.08
CA ILE A 95 -10.04 -5.31 2.75
C ILE A 95 -11.30 -6.18 2.69
N GLN A 96 -11.56 -6.95 3.74
CA GLN A 96 -12.78 -7.76 3.84
C GLN A 96 -14.04 -6.89 3.94
N ASP A 97 -13.98 -5.73 4.60
CA ASP A 97 -15.10 -4.80 4.69
C ASP A 97 -15.46 -4.23 3.30
N ILE A 98 -14.47 -3.77 2.53
CA ILE A 98 -14.66 -3.29 1.15
C ILE A 98 -15.21 -4.41 0.26
N GLU A 99 -14.60 -5.59 0.34
CA GLU A 99 -14.97 -6.74 -0.50
C GLU A 99 -16.38 -7.27 -0.22
N ASN A 100 -16.79 -7.28 1.06
CA ASN A 100 -18.12 -7.71 1.47
C ASN A 100 -19.16 -6.59 1.45
N ASN A 101 -18.78 -5.36 1.07
CA ASN A 101 -19.63 -4.18 1.11
C ASN A 101 -20.29 -3.99 2.49
N ALA A 102 -19.48 -4.09 3.55
CA ALA A 102 -19.95 -4.05 4.94
C ALA A 102 -20.28 -2.62 5.43
N GLY A 103 -19.99 -1.59 4.62
CA GLY A 103 -20.27 -0.17 4.93
C GLY A 103 -19.34 0.47 5.97
N LEU A 104 -18.28 -0.22 6.39
CA LEU A 104 -17.27 0.28 7.33
C LEU A 104 -16.06 0.90 6.61
N SER A 105 -15.82 0.49 5.37
CA SER A 105 -14.82 1.05 4.47
C SER A 105 -15.31 0.77 3.06
N ASP A 106 -15.53 1.83 2.28
CA ASP A 106 -15.97 1.75 0.90
C ASP A 106 -15.07 2.62 0.02
N ALA A 107 -14.97 2.24 -1.25
CA ALA A 107 -14.18 2.94 -2.24
C ALA A 107 -15.05 3.20 -3.47
N TYR A 108 -14.99 4.42 -4.00
CA TYR A 108 -15.78 4.83 -5.16
C TYR A 108 -14.90 5.50 -6.20
N HIS A 109 -15.16 5.22 -7.46
CA HIS A 109 -14.58 5.94 -8.59
C HIS A 109 -15.71 6.48 -9.45
N GLN A 110 -15.76 7.80 -9.60
CA GLN A 110 -16.81 8.49 -10.37
C GLN A 110 -18.22 8.08 -9.92
N GLY A 111 -18.43 7.96 -8.60
CA GLY A 111 -19.71 7.57 -7.99
C GLY A 111 -20.08 6.08 -8.09
N LYS A 112 -19.23 5.22 -8.67
CA LYS A 112 -19.42 3.77 -8.72
C LYS A 112 -18.57 3.08 -7.66
N SER A 113 -19.11 2.06 -7.00
CA SER A 113 -18.34 1.22 -6.06
C SER A 113 -17.17 0.57 -6.79
N ALA A 114 -15.97 0.77 -6.27
CA ALA A 114 -14.69 0.42 -6.88
C ALA A 114 -13.87 -0.44 -5.91
N ILE A 115 -14.29 -1.69 -5.73
CA ILE A 115 -13.74 -2.65 -4.76
C ILE A 115 -12.26 -2.90 -5.07
N GLY A 116 -11.92 -3.26 -6.32
CA GLY A 116 -10.54 -3.53 -6.72
C GLY A 116 -9.63 -2.33 -6.54
N LEU A 117 -10.11 -1.12 -6.87
CA LEU A 117 -9.35 0.11 -6.69
C LEU A 117 -9.11 0.43 -5.20
N GLY A 118 -10.13 0.23 -4.36
CA GLY A 118 -10.01 0.36 -2.90
C GLY A 118 -8.99 -0.60 -2.31
N VAL A 119 -9.03 -1.88 -2.71
CA VAL A 119 -8.04 -2.87 -2.27
C VAL A 119 -6.63 -2.52 -2.78
N ALA A 120 -6.48 -2.04 -4.02
CA ALA A 120 -5.19 -1.61 -4.56
C ALA A 120 -4.56 -0.50 -3.70
N TYR A 121 -5.38 0.47 -3.28
CA TYR A 121 -4.97 1.54 -2.38
C TYR A 121 -4.51 1.01 -1.01
N LEU A 122 -5.31 0.15 -0.37
CA LEU A 122 -4.96 -0.43 0.94
C LEU A 122 -3.67 -1.26 0.90
N LEU A 123 -3.42 -1.92 -0.23
CA LEU A 123 -2.22 -2.71 -0.49
C LEU A 123 -1.02 -1.87 -0.93
N ASP A 124 -1.20 -0.55 -1.13
CA ASP A 124 -0.23 0.37 -1.73
C ASP A 124 0.38 -0.25 -2.99
N THR A 125 -0.45 -0.79 -3.89
CA THR A 125 -0.04 -1.48 -5.13
C THR A 125 -0.67 -0.82 -6.35
N VAL A 126 -0.49 -1.42 -7.53
CA VAL A 126 -1.04 -0.90 -8.79
C VAL A 126 -2.34 -1.62 -9.15
N ALA A 127 -3.36 -0.84 -9.46
CA ALA A 127 -4.58 -1.34 -10.07
C ALA A 127 -4.37 -1.56 -11.57
N ILE A 128 -4.87 -2.67 -12.12
CA ILE A 128 -4.79 -2.97 -13.54
C ILE A 128 -6.17 -3.10 -14.18
N SER A 129 -6.34 -2.52 -15.35
CA SER A 129 -7.61 -2.52 -16.10
C SER A 129 -7.42 -3.05 -17.51
N PHE A 130 -8.52 -3.51 -18.12
CA PHE A 130 -8.62 -3.51 -19.58
C PHE A 130 -8.81 -2.09 -20.10
N ILE A 131 -8.33 -1.82 -21.31
CA ILE A 131 -8.51 -0.53 -21.99
C ILE A 131 -9.87 -0.45 -22.69
N SER A 132 -10.93 -0.74 -21.93
CA SER A 132 -12.30 -0.83 -22.45
C SER A 132 -12.98 0.52 -22.68
N ASP A 133 -12.49 1.56 -22.01
CA ASP A 133 -12.94 2.94 -22.11
C ASP A 133 -11.72 3.86 -21.97
N GLN A 134 -11.81 5.07 -22.54
CA GLN A 134 -10.76 6.08 -22.43
C GLN A 134 -10.53 6.52 -20.97
N SER A 135 -11.52 6.38 -20.09
CA SER A 135 -11.37 6.63 -18.65
C SER A 135 -10.30 5.75 -17.99
N TRP A 136 -9.96 4.61 -18.60
CA TRP A 136 -8.89 3.73 -18.12
C TRP A 136 -7.54 4.05 -18.75
N ASP A 137 -7.43 4.99 -19.68
CA ASP A 137 -6.18 5.35 -20.36
C ASP A 137 -5.34 6.35 -19.55
N LEU A 138 -5.12 6.05 -18.28
CA LEU A 138 -4.42 6.90 -17.32
C LEU A 138 -3.45 6.05 -16.47
N SER A 139 -2.31 6.63 -16.08
CA SER A 139 -1.37 6.00 -15.15
C SER A 139 -1.73 6.19 -13.68
N CYS A 140 -2.65 7.11 -13.37
CA CYS A 140 -3.24 7.27 -12.04
C CYS A 140 -4.76 7.44 -12.15
N LEU A 141 -5.48 7.04 -11.10
CA LEU A 141 -6.93 7.26 -10.98
C LEU A 141 -7.25 7.95 -9.67
N GLU A 142 -8.28 8.79 -9.66
CA GLU A 142 -8.86 9.35 -8.44
C GLU A 142 -9.81 8.34 -7.80
N LEU A 143 -9.82 8.30 -6.47
CA LEU A 143 -10.64 7.39 -5.68
C LEU A 143 -11.20 8.14 -4.47
N ASP A 144 -12.52 8.07 -4.30
CA ASP A 144 -13.21 8.55 -3.11
C ASP A 144 -13.29 7.43 -2.09
N LEU A 145 -12.63 7.61 -0.95
CA LEU A 145 -12.64 6.67 0.15
C LEU A 145 -13.57 7.14 1.25
N ILE A 146 -14.47 6.25 1.66
CA ILE A 146 -15.32 6.40 2.83
C ILE A 146 -14.80 5.44 3.90
N GLN A 147 -14.43 5.96 5.06
CA GLN A 147 -13.96 5.13 6.17
C GLN A 147 -14.26 5.76 7.52
N LEU A 148 -14.28 4.95 8.58
CA LEU A 148 -14.32 5.46 9.95
C LEU A 148 -12.95 6.00 10.38
N ASN A 149 -12.97 7.16 11.06
CA ASN A 149 -11.82 7.72 11.74
C ASN A 149 -11.65 7.12 13.16
N ASP A 150 -10.64 7.57 13.90
CA ASP A 150 -10.34 7.11 15.26
C ASP A 150 -11.44 7.36 16.31
N ASN A 151 -12.44 8.19 15.98
CA ASN A 151 -13.58 8.55 16.82
C ASN A 151 -14.88 7.88 16.32
N ASP A 152 -14.78 6.89 15.44
CA ASP A 152 -15.90 6.22 14.78
C ASP A 152 -16.79 7.18 13.96
N GLU A 153 -16.23 8.28 13.47
CA GLU A 153 -16.92 9.21 12.57
C GLU A 153 -16.57 8.86 11.12
N ILE A 154 -17.57 8.92 10.24
CA ILE A 154 -17.38 8.72 8.80
C ILE A 154 -16.62 9.92 8.23
N ILE A 155 -15.52 9.62 7.54
CA ILE A 155 -14.75 10.59 6.77
C ILE A 155 -14.71 10.19 5.30
N ASN A 156 -14.80 11.21 4.44
CA ASN A 156 -14.64 11.09 3.00
C ASN A 156 -13.30 11.70 2.60
N GLN A 157 -12.51 10.98 1.82
CA GLN A 157 -11.21 11.43 1.36
C GLN A 157 -11.03 11.10 -0.12
N ALA A 158 -10.74 12.11 -0.94
CA ALA A 158 -10.24 11.91 -2.29
C ALA A 158 -8.75 11.55 -2.22
N VAL A 159 -8.37 10.45 -2.87
CA VAL A 159 -6.99 9.98 -2.98
C VAL A 159 -6.65 9.63 -4.42
N GLU A 160 -5.37 9.64 -4.74
CA GLU A 160 -4.87 9.13 -6.02
C GLU A 160 -4.31 7.71 -5.84
N ILE A 161 -4.58 6.85 -6.82
CA ILE A 161 -4.04 5.48 -6.87
C ILE A 161 -3.24 5.26 -8.15
N ARG A 162 -2.20 4.44 -8.05
CA ARG A 162 -1.45 3.99 -9.23
C ARG A 162 -2.29 3.03 -10.04
N HIS A 163 -2.30 3.26 -11.34
CA HIS A 163 -3.11 2.50 -12.29
C HIS A 163 -2.31 2.16 -13.55
N ALA A 164 -2.67 1.07 -14.23
CA ALA A 164 -2.16 0.76 -15.55
C ALA A 164 -3.17 -0.04 -16.39
N SER A 165 -3.29 0.33 -17.66
CA SER A 165 -4.06 -0.38 -18.69
C SER A 165 -3.27 -0.54 -19.99
N ARG A 166 -2.11 0.13 -20.07
CA ARG A 166 -1.14 0.08 -21.16
C ARG A 166 0.27 -0.02 -20.62
N ASN A 167 1.18 -0.54 -21.45
CA ASN A 167 2.60 -0.63 -21.13
C ASN A 167 3.26 0.74 -20.84
N ILE A 168 2.79 1.81 -21.49
CA ILE A 168 3.33 3.16 -21.29
C ILE A 168 3.11 3.65 -19.86
N HIS A 169 2.00 3.29 -19.22
CA HIS A 169 1.73 3.64 -17.81
C HIS A 169 2.73 2.99 -16.86
N ILE A 170 3.38 1.88 -17.25
CA ILE A 170 4.43 1.24 -16.43
C ILE A 170 5.72 2.07 -16.46
N GLN A 171 5.96 2.81 -17.54
CA GLN A 171 7.10 3.72 -17.62
C GLN A 171 6.94 4.86 -16.60
N ASP A 172 5.75 5.42 -16.48
CA ASP A 172 5.42 6.45 -15.48
C ASP A 172 5.67 5.98 -14.04
N HIS A 173 5.49 4.67 -13.78
CA HIS A 173 5.72 4.07 -12.46
C HIS A 173 7.12 3.47 -12.26
N SER A 174 8.03 3.58 -13.23
CA SER A 174 9.30 2.86 -13.20
C SER A 174 10.18 3.24 -12.00
N GLU A 175 10.29 4.53 -11.68
CA GLU A 175 11.05 4.98 -10.50
C GLU A 175 10.49 4.40 -9.21
N TRP A 176 9.17 4.41 -9.06
CA TRP A 176 8.50 3.83 -7.89
C TRP A 176 8.69 2.31 -7.82
N ILE A 177 8.62 1.59 -8.95
CA ILE A 177 8.87 0.14 -9.00
C ILE A 177 10.32 -0.16 -8.62
N GLN A 178 11.29 0.59 -9.15
CA GLN A 178 12.70 0.39 -8.84
C GLN A 178 13.02 0.71 -7.38
N GLU A 179 12.42 1.77 -6.83
CA GLU A 179 12.54 2.07 -5.41
C GLU A 179 11.99 0.91 -4.57
N ARG A 180 10.80 0.41 -4.91
CA ARG A 180 10.19 -0.76 -4.25
C ARG A 180 11.09 -1.99 -4.31
N ILE A 181 11.76 -2.27 -5.43
CA ILE A 181 12.70 -3.39 -5.54
C ILE A 181 13.90 -3.19 -4.62
N ARG A 182 14.45 -1.96 -4.56
CA ARG A 182 15.63 -1.61 -3.77
C ARG A 182 15.37 -1.64 -2.27
N THR A 183 14.22 -1.12 -1.85
CA THR A 183 13.83 -0.99 -0.45
C THR A 183 13.06 -2.19 0.08
N GLY A 184 12.58 -3.05 -0.83
CA GLY A 184 11.68 -4.14 -0.52
C GLY A 184 12.23 -5.05 0.57
N VAL A 185 11.38 -5.26 1.56
CA VAL A 185 11.57 -6.21 2.65
C VAL A 185 10.58 -7.36 2.51
N ASN A 186 11.00 -8.55 2.91
CA ASN A 186 10.14 -9.73 2.85
C ASN A 186 9.15 -9.73 4.03
N ASP A 187 9.64 -9.49 5.24
CA ASP A 187 8.83 -9.50 6.46
C ASP A 187 9.45 -8.58 7.52
N GLY A 188 8.87 -8.61 8.72
CA GLY A 188 9.34 -7.85 9.86
C GLY A 188 10.71 -8.27 10.36
N GLU A 189 11.09 -9.54 10.20
CA GLU A 189 12.44 -9.99 10.58
C GLU A 189 13.47 -9.35 9.66
N ASP A 190 13.20 -9.34 8.35
CA ASP A 190 14.04 -8.67 7.34
C ASP A 190 14.19 -7.17 7.61
N ILE A 191 13.09 -6.47 7.95
CA ILE A 191 13.15 -5.06 8.42
C ILE A 191 14.10 -4.94 9.62
N TRP A 192 13.92 -5.78 10.63
CA TRP A 192 14.67 -5.66 11.87
C TRP A 192 16.15 -5.95 11.67
N GLU A 193 16.51 -7.03 10.97
CA GLU A 193 17.89 -7.42 10.69
C GLU A 193 18.62 -6.36 9.87
N ARG A 194 17.96 -5.81 8.84
CA ARG A 194 18.55 -4.79 7.95
C ARG A 194 18.31 -3.35 8.41
N ARG A 195 17.71 -3.11 9.58
CA ARG A 195 17.31 -1.76 10.02
C ARG A 195 18.41 -0.71 9.96
N LYS A 196 19.67 -1.09 10.24
CA LYS A 196 20.83 -0.17 10.18
C LYS A 196 21.26 0.17 8.75
N GLU A 197 21.04 -0.75 7.82
CA GLU A 197 21.27 -0.55 6.37
C GLU A 197 20.16 0.31 5.77
N LEU A 198 18.90 -0.04 6.07
CA LEU A 198 17.72 0.59 5.50
C LEU A 198 17.43 1.97 6.10
N PHE A 199 17.66 2.13 7.41
CA PHE A 199 17.28 3.31 8.18
C PHE A 199 18.43 3.83 9.05
N PRO A 200 19.56 4.24 8.47
CA PRO A 200 20.74 4.69 9.22
C PRO A 200 20.47 5.94 10.09
N SER A 201 19.41 6.68 9.81
CA SER A 201 19.02 7.89 10.54
C SER A 201 17.92 7.62 11.58
N LEU A 202 17.42 6.39 11.68
CA LEU A 202 16.40 5.98 12.65
C LEU A 202 17.02 5.11 13.76
N GLU A 203 16.75 5.49 14.99
CA GLU A 203 17.09 4.70 16.18
C GLU A 203 15.82 4.02 16.70
N PHE A 204 15.92 2.79 17.20
CA PHE A 204 14.76 2.02 17.63
C PHE A 204 14.85 1.71 19.12
N CYS A 205 13.78 2.00 19.87
CA CYS A 205 13.64 1.54 21.25
C CYS A 205 13.57 0.00 21.31
N GLU A 206 14.02 -0.57 22.42
CA GLU A 206 14.15 -2.03 22.60
C GLU A 206 12.82 -2.79 22.37
N ASN A 207 11.70 -2.20 22.82
CA ASN A 207 10.37 -2.78 22.65
C ASN A 207 9.90 -2.88 21.19
N VAL A 208 10.49 -2.08 20.28
CA VAL A 208 10.08 -2.04 18.87
C VAL A 208 10.51 -3.30 18.11
N SER A 209 11.55 -4.01 18.57
CA SER A 209 12.02 -5.27 17.97
C SER A 209 10.86 -6.25 17.75
N LYS A 210 10.20 -6.63 18.84
CA LYS A 210 9.12 -7.63 18.82
C LYS A 210 7.91 -7.16 18.01
N GLN A 211 7.68 -5.84 17.96
CA GLN A 211 6.57 -5.25 17.22
C GLN A 211 6.78 -5.37 15.72
N ILE A 212 7.96 -4.97 15.24
CA ILE A 212 8.34 -5.11 13.84
C ILE A 212 8.38 -6.58 13.45
N GLN A 213 9.05 -7.44 14.22
CA GLN A 213 9.20 -8.87 13.90
C GLN A 213 7.86 -9.63 13.85
N SER A 214 6.79 -9.08 14.43
CA SER A 214 5.44 -9.66 14.32
C SER A 214 4.75 -9.42 12.96
N LEU A 215 5.35 -8.63 12.07
CA LEU A 215 4.81 -8.30 10.75
C LEU A 215 5.18 -9.40 9.75
N TYR A 216 4.19 -10.16 9.30
CA TYR A 216 4.41 -11.27 8.35
C TYR A 216 4.47 -10.80 6.90
N TYR A 217 5.14 -11.59 6.06
CA TYR A 217 5.19 -11.41 4.61
C TYR A 217 3.80 -11.21 4.02
N GLY A 218 3.71 -10.26 3.07
CA GLY A 218 2.49 -10.01 2.32
C GLY A 218 1.37 -9.35 3.13
N THR A 219 1.58 -9.05 4.42
CA THR A 219 0.57 -8.32 5.20
C THR A 219 0.50 -6.85 4.78
N PRO A 220 -0.69 -6.24 4.66
CA PRO A 220 -0.79 -4.81 4.34
C PRO A 220 -0.11 -3.95 5.41
N MET A 221 -0.06 -4.42 6.65
CA MET A 221 0.62 -3.74 7.75
C MET A 221 2.12 -3.62 7.54
N LEU A 222 2.78 -4.69 7.08
CA LEU A 222 4.21 -4.66 6.76
C LEU A 222 4.52 -3.51 5.81
N ARG A 223 3.74 -3.38 4.74
CA ARG A 223 3.90 -2.32 3.74
C ARG A 223 3.69 -0.93 4.30
N GLN A 224 2.67 -0.75 5.15
CA GLN A 224 2.41 0.54 5.79
C GLN A 224 3.56 0.93 6.72
N VAL A 225 4.05 0.00 7.55
CA VAL A 225 5.18 0.24 8.46
C VAL A 225 6.45 0.56 7.68
N GLU A 226 6.79 -0.24 6.68
CA GLU A 226 7.92 -0.01 5.78
C GLU A 226 7.86 1.40 5.16
N LYS A 227 6.72 1.76 4.57
CA LYS A 227 6.50 3.08 3.97
C LYS A 227 6.73 4.22 4.97
N LYS A 228 6.14 4.16 6.16
CA LYS A 228 6.30 5.22 7.17
C LYS A 228 7.75 5.33 7.67
N LEU A 229 8.46 4.22 7.81
CA LEU A 229 9.88 4.23 8.18
C LEU A 229 10.73 4.89 7.08
N PHE A 230 10.49 4.58 5.80
CA PHE A 230 11.20 5.23 4.70
C PHE A 230 10.85 6.72 4.55
N GLU A 231 9.60 7.12 4.80
CA GLU A 231 9.22 8.53 4.83
C GLU A 231 10.03 9.31 5.89
N LEU A 232 10.14 8.76 7.11
CA LEU A 232 10.95 9.35 8.18
C LEU A 232 12.45 9.35 7.85
N GLU A 233 13.00 8.25 7.35
CA GLU A 233 14.40 8.15 6.96
C GLU A 233 14.75 9.15 5.84
N ASN A 234 13.90 9.26 4.82
CA ASN A 234 14.13 10.19 3.72
C ASN A 234 14.04 11.64 4.18
N TYR A 235 13.14 11.96 5.10
CA TYR A 235 13.11 13.27 5.74
C TYR A 235 14.43 13.56 6.47
N CYS A 236 14.91 12.63 7.30
CA CYS A 236 16.18 12.76 8.03
C CYS A 236 17.39 13.04 7.10
N LYS A 237 17.42 12.45 5.89
CA LYS A 237 18.49 12.72 4.92
C LYS A 237 18.57 14.20 4.52
N SER A 238 17.43 14.88 4.44
CA SER A 238 17.32 16.31 4.11
C SER A 238 17.38 17.24 5.32
N TRP A 239 17.07 16.74 6.51
CA TRP A 239 17.05 17.52 7.74
C TRP A 239 18.47 17.75 8.27
N LYS A 240 19.01 18.96 8.05
CA LYS A 240 20.39 19.33 8.44
C LYS A 240 20.44 20.26 9.64
N ASP A 241 19.45 21.14 9.80
CA ASP A 241 19.38 22.13 10.86
C ASP A 241 17.92 22.48 11.19
N GLY A 242 17.74 23.32 12.21
CA GLY A 242 16.44 23.81 12.63
C GLY A 242 15.57 22.80 13.38
N ALA A 243 14.37 23.23 13.72
CA ALA A 243 13.37 22.40 14.36
C ALA A 243 12.81 21.36 13.37
N PHE A 244 12.30 20.25 13.91
CA PHE A 244 11.61 19.25 13.12
C PHE A 244 10.31 19.83 12.54
N ASP A 245 10.17 19.77 11.23
CA ASP A 245 9.01 20.28 10.51
C ASP A 245 8.09 19.13 10.10
N LEU A 246 6.88 19.11 10.68
CA LEU A 246 5.87 18.08 10.44
C LEU A 246 5.25 18.21 9.04
N ASP A 247 5.24 19.40 8.45
CA ASP A 247 4.57 19.67 7.17
C ASP A 247 5.38 19.16 5.97
N LEU A 248 6.66 18.85 6.18
CA LEU A 248 7.55 18.28 5.17
C LEU A 248 7.47 16.74 5.09
N LEU A 249 6.74 16.08 6.01
CA LEU A 249 6.51 14.65 5.92
C LEU A 249 5.43 14.33 4.88
N PRO A 250 5.63 13.32 4.01
CA PRO A 250 4.58 12.89 3.07
C PRO A 250 3.29 12.45 3.77
N SER A 251 3.42 11.89 4.97
CA SER A 251 2.29 11.50 5.81
C SER A 251 2.10 12.47 6.95
N LYS A 252 0.82 12.80 7.22
CA LYS A 252 0.44 13.64 8.34
C LYS A 252 0.88 13.02 9.67
N ALA A 253 1.86 13.65 10.32
CA ALA A 253 2.24 13.38 11.69
C ALA A 253 1.51 14.34 12.63
N THR A 254 1.00 13.82 13.75
CA THR A 254 0.32 14.63 14.76
C THR A 254 0.79 14.28 16.15
N PRO A 255 0.84 15.22 17.10
CA PRO A 255 0.97 14.89 18.50
C PRO A 255 -0.31 14.22 19.02
N GLU A 256 -0.18 13.42 20.08
CA GLU A 256 -1.31 13.00 20.91
C GLU A 256 -1.99 14.21 21.58
N SER A 257 -3.29 14.12 21.85
CA SER A 257 -4.01 15.19 22.55
C SER A 257 -3.52 15.34 23.99
N GLU A 258 -3.61 16.55 24.54
CA GLU A 258 -3.19 16.82 25.93
C GLU A 258 -3.88 15.91 26.95
N SER A 259 -5.18 15.68 26.79
CA SER A 259 -5.96 14.77 27.64
C SER A 259 -5.37 13.35 27.63
N ARG A 260 -5.07 12.83 26.45
CA ARG A 260 -4.57 11.47 26.26
C ARG A 260 -3.11 11.33 26.72
N LEU A 261 -2.30 12.37 26.53
CA LEU A 261 -0.94 12.41 27.07
C LEU A 261 -0.95 12.33 28.59
N LYS A 262 -1.85 13.07 29.24
CA LYS A 262 -2.00 13.04 30.70
C LYS A 262 -2.44 11.66 31.21
N ASP A 263 -3.37 11.01 30.52
CA ASP A 263 -3.92 9.72 30.93
C ASP A 263 -2.97 8.54 30.63
N LEU A 264 -2.13 8.67 29.60
CA LEU A 264 -1.28 7.58 29.08
C LEU A 264 0.22 7.88 29.15
N GLU A 265 0.63 8.86 29.95
CA GLU A 265 2.03 9.31 30.07
C GLU A 265 2.98 8.13 30.28
N GLU A 266 2.66 7.24 31.22
CA GLU A 266 3.49 6.06 31.52
C GLU A 266 3.59 5.09 30.34
N LYS A 267 2.50 4.91 29.58
CA LYS A 267 2.44 3.97 28.44
C LYS A 267 3.08 4.54 27.18
N LEU A 268 3.13 5.87 27.05
CA LEU A 268 3.79 6.58 25.96
C LEU A 268 5.25 6.92 26.28
N THR A 269 5.73 6.55 27.47
CA THR A 269 7.10 6.77 27.89
C THR A 269 7.94 5.52 27.67
N PHE A 270 8.90 5.60 26.76
CA PHE A 270 9.77 4.48 26.40
C PHE A 270 11.22 4.73 26.80
N LYS A 271 11.93 3.65 27.17
CA LYS A 271 13.38 3.70 27.39
C LYS A 271 14.07 3.73 26.03
N CYS A 272 14.86 4.78 25.80
CA CYS A 272 15.60 5.02 24.58
C CYS A 272 16.96 4.29 24.59
N PRO A 273 17.63 4.13 23.43
CA PRO A 273 18.94 3.49 23.34
C PRO A 273 20.03 4.14 24.19
N ASP A 274 19.93 5.44 24.48
CA ASP A 274 20.83 6.18 25.37
C ASP A 274 20.53 5.97 26.87
N GLY A 275 19.57 5.09 27.19
CA GLY A 275 19.15 4.77 28.55
C GLY A 275 18.16 5.76 29.17
N LYS A 276 17.88 6.90 28.54
CA LYS A 276 16.91 7.89 29.06
C LYS A 276 15.48 7.45 28.72
N LYS A 277 14.53 7.83 29.57
CA LYS A 277 13.10 7.67 29.29
C LYS A 277 12.56 8.95 28.67
N ARG A 278 11.81 8.83 27.59
CA ARG A 278 11.19 9.96 26.88
C ARG A 278 9.74 9.65 26.57
N ILE A 279 8.90 10.68 26.56
CA ILE A 279 7.51 10.59 26.12
C ILE A 279 7.43 10.73 24.59
N PHE A 280 6.67 9.85 23.95
CA PHE A 280 6.52 9.81 22.49
C PHE A 280 5.13 10.27 22.08
N SER A 281 4.93 11.58 21.98
CA SER A 281 3.65 12.19 21.60
C SER A 281 3.41 12.20 20.09
N LEU A 282 4.44 12.39 19.26
CA LEU A 282 4.32 12.42 17.81
C LEU A 282 4.06 11.02 17.25
N HIS A 283 3.10 10.93 16.33
CA HIS A 283 2.77 9.67 15.68
C HIS A 283 2.31 9.84 14.23
N LEU A 284 2.58 8.80 13.44
CA LEU A 284 2.04 8.57 12.10
C LEU A 284 0.92 7.51 12.19
N ARG A 285 -0.17 7.73 11.46
CA ARG A 285 -1.25 6.74 11.32
C ARG A 285 -0.96 5.81 10.14
N MET A 286 -1.30 4.54 10.30
CA MET A 286 -1.24 3.58 9.20
C MET A 286 -2.53 3.67 8.38
N THR A 287 -2.40 3.87 7.07
CA THR A 287 -3.56 3.91 6.17
C THR A 287 -4.15 2.50 6.08
N GLY A 288 -5.47 2.39 6.19
CA GLY A 288 -6.12 1.14 5.80
C GLY A 288 -5.93 -0.06 6.72
N ALA A 289 -5.41 0.14 7.93
CA ALA A 289 -4.93 -0.96 8.78
C ALA A 289 -5.43 -0.88 10.24
N GLY A 290 -6.64 -0.34 10.43
CA GLY A 290 -7.21 -0.05 11.76
C GLY A 290 -6.48 1.10 12.47
N ALA A 291 -6.72 1.24 13.77
CA ALA A 291 -6.10 2.31 14.58
C ALA A 291 -4.62 2.03 14.90
N TRP A 292 -3.79 1.69 13.91
CA TRP A 292 -2.35 1.49 14.11
C TRP A 292 -1.59 2.81 14.08
N ARG A 293 -0.54 2.89 14.89
CA ARG A 293 0.31 4.08 15.07
C ARG A 293 1.78 3.69 15.10
N LEU A 294 2.60 4.51 14.45
CA LEU A 294 4.03 4.56 14.64
C LEU A 294 4.33 5.82 15.44
N HIS A 295 4.77 5.66 16.69
CA HIS A 295 5.19 6.77 17.54
C HIS A 295 6.69 7.00 17.42
N PHE A 296 7.08 8.27 17.32
CA PHE A 296 8.47 8.68 17.17
C PHE A 296 8.77 9.94 17.99
N SER A 297 10.06 10.20 18.18
CA SER A 297 10.57 11.41 18.82
C SER A 297 11.64 12.04 17.94
N SER A 298 11.50 13.35 17.69
CA SER A 298 12.47 14.19 17.00
C SER A 298 13.40 14.95 17.96
N GLU A 299 13.29 14.69 19.27
CA GLU A 299 14.08 15.36 20.32
C GLU A 299 15.60 15.15 20.17
N LEU A 300 16.02 14.16 19.36
CA LEU A 300 17.41 13.98 18.98
C LEU A 300 17.99 15.14 18.17
N GLY A 301 17.17 15.87 17.40
CA GLY A 301 17.61 17.09 16.71
C GLY A 301 18.04 18.23 17.64
N ILE A 302 17.81 18.07 18.95
CA ILE A 302 18.17 19.02 20.01
C ILE A 302 19.22 18.41 20.96
N CYS A 303 19.55 17.11 20.83
CA CYS A 303 20.58 16.45 21.63
C CYS A 303 21.99 16.78 21.08
N PRO A 304 22.83 17.57 21.78
CA PRO A 304 24.15 17.96 21.28
C PRO A 304 25.10 16.77 21.05
N GLU A 305 24.84 15.65 21.74
CA GLU A 305 25.65 14.44 21.71
C GLU A 305 25.35 13.52 20.50
N LEU A 306 24.18 13.68 19.85
CA LEU A 306 23.73 12.83 18.74
C LEU A 306 23.56 13.57 17.41
N GLY A 307 23.45 14.90 17.44
CA GLY A 307 23.37 15.77 16.26
C GLY A 307 21.98 15.85 15.62
N THR A 308 21.79 16.82 14.72
CA THR A 308 20.60 16.95 13.87
C THR A 308 20.48 15.78 12.89
N GLY A 309 19.27 15.49 12.41
CA GLY A 309 19.05 14.47 11.38
C GLY A 309 18.83 13.04 11.88
N LYS A 310 18.45 12.84 13.15
CA LYS A 310 18.05 11.53 13.69
C LYS A 310 16.68 11.54 14.34
N ILE A 311 15.96 10.42 14.25
CA ILE A 311 14.65 10.21 14.89
C ILE A 311 14.70 8.91 15.72
N ILE A 312 14.04 8.89 16.87
CA ILE A 312 13.84 7.66 17.65
C ILE A 312 12.43 7.12 17.38
N ILE A 313 12.33 5.83 17.11
CA ILE A 313 11.07 5.09 17.02
C ILE A 313 10.79 4.45 18.38
N GLY A 314 9.67 4.84 19.00
CA GLY A 314 9.29 4.38 20.34
C GLY A 314 8.28 3.24 20.33
N TYR A 315 7.40 3.19 19.32
CA TYR A 315 6.32 2.20 19.26
C TYR A 315 5.79 2.04 17.85
N ILE A 316 5.50 0.80 17.44
CA ILE A 316 4.76 0.44 16.24
C ILE A 316 3.70 -0.59 16.64
N GLY A 317 2.43 -0.29 16.40
CA GLY A 317 1.36 -1.20 16.81
C GLY A 317 -0.01 -0.56 16.79
N LYS A 318 -1.00 -1.26 17.38
CA LYS A 318 -2.32 -0.69 17.63
C LYS A 318 -2.23 0.52 18.56
N LYS A 319 -3.17 1.46 18.43
CA LYS A 319 -3.32 2.62 19.29
C LYS A 319 -3.32 2.17 20.75
N ILE A 320 -2.37 2.70 21.51
CA ILE A 320 -2.22 2.41 22.93
C ILE A 320 -3.50 2.84 23.66
N GLN A 321 -4.08 1.97 24.47
CA GLN A 321 -5.19 2.28 25.37
C GLN A 321 -4.67 2.21 26.80
#